data_AF-A0A938UK95-F1
#
_entry.id   AF-A0A938UK95-F1
#
_cell.length_a   1.000
_cell.length_b   1.000
_cell.length_c   1.000
_cell.angle_alpha   90.00
_cell.angle_beta   90.00
_cell.angle_gamma   90.00
#
_symmetry.space_group_name_H-M   'P 1'
#
loop_
_entity.id
_entity.type
_entity.pdbx_description
1 polymer ?
#
loop_
_entity_poly.entity_id
_entity_poly.type
_entity_poly.pdbx_seq_one_letter_code
_entity_poly.pdbx_strand_id
1 'polypeptide(L)'
;MARRYEVQVRFGFQQLPRLAFISGMLSELDRTWDRAPPVSWRRMQSGPSYDRYGWQSDLETFSRSEPRVVRLKLQQFVADASPEQVRAWDQSIPWLQRECRELEVRDAAAGEYTAILEYELPRDSRRPDVIVLERGCVAVLELKGTLHASRAALDQALGYARDLAAYHAACAGHRVTPVLLVRCAASQAVERDGVHVVAPEGLDSLLERLSLHDEALISAADFLKPDSYAPLPTIVQAARELFERRELPMIKRARAATDPALQYISAIAREAARTRSRHLVLLSGVPGSGKTLVGLQLVHAHWLDDLSVPRANGKPAAPAVYLSGNGPLVQVLQHALKDGGGGGKTFV
;
A
#
# COMPACT_ATOMS: atom_id res chain seq x y z
N MET A 1 -31.26 -22.02 -26.55
CA MET A 1 -30.96 -21.32 -25.28
C MET A 1 -29.46 -21.43 -24.99
N ALA A 2 -28.66 -20.45 -25.40
CA ALA A 2 -27.21 -20.44 -25.16
C ALA A 2 -26.92 -19.80 -23.79
N ARG A 3 -26.42 -20.59 -22.83
CA ARG A 3 -26.02 -20.09 -21.51
C ARG A 3 -24.58 -19.55 -21.59
N ARG A 4 -24.38 -18.32 -21.08
CA ARG A 4 -23.11 -17.58 -21.03
C ARG A 4 -22.05 -18.35 -20.22
N TYR A 5 -20.78 -18.27 -20.64
CA TYR A 5 -19.62 -18.87 -19.94
C TYR A 5 -18.67 -17.76 -19.48
N GLU A 6 -18.22 -17.84 -18.23
CA GLU A 6 -17.28 -16.91 -17.61
C GLU A 6 -16.31 -17.74 -16.76
N VAL A 7 -15.01 -17.63 -17.04
CA VAL A 7 -13.95 -18.19 -16.18
C VAL A 7 -13.54 -17.09 -15.22
N GLN A 8 -14.02 -17.15 -13.98
CA GLN A 8 -13.65 -16.21 -12.93
C GLN A 8 -12.43 -16.71 -12.17
N VAL A 9 -11.28 -16.08 -12.39
CA VAL A 9 -10.11 -16.22 -11.51
C VAL A 9 -10.22 -15.11 -10.46
N ARG A 10 -10.66 -15.47 -9.25
CA ARG A 10 -10.80 -14.51 -8.14
C ARG A 10 -9.62 -14.62 -7.19
N PHE A 11 -8.89 -13.52 -7.01
CA PHE A 11 -7.89 -13.38 -5.96
C PHE A 11 -8.58 -12.88 -4.69
N GLY A 12 -8.86 -13.79 -3.76
CA GLY A 12 -9.36 -13.44 -2.44
C GLY A 12 -8.22 -13.24 -1.46
N PHE A 13 -8.00 -12.01 -0.99
CA PHE A 13 -7.40 -11.80 0.32
C PHE A 13 -8.53 -11.96 1.33
N GLN A 14 -8.63 -13.12 1.97
CA GLN A 14 -9.59 -13.30 3.06
C GLN A 14 -9.08 -12.57 4.31
N GLN A 15 -9.76 -11.49 4.67
CA GLN A 15 -10.40 -11.42 5.98
C GLN A 15 -11.87 -11.02 5.76
N LEU A 16 -12.79 -11.94 6.08
CA LEU A 16 -14.25 -11.72 6.11
C LEU A 16 -14.65 -11.35 7.56
N PRO A 17 -15.72 -10.56 7.80
CA PRO A 17 -17.04 -10.72 7.17
C PRO A 17 -17.79 -9.44 6.75
N ARG A 18 -18.52 -9.50 5.61
CA ARG A 18 -19.82 -8.82 5.35
C ARG A 18 -20.32 -9.18 3.93
N LEU A 19 -21.13 -10.23 3.82
CA LEU A 19 -21.61 -10.81 2.54
C LEU A 19 -22.97 -10.26 2.05
N ALA A 20 -23.62 -9.34 2.78
CA ALA A 20 -24.99 -8.89 2.43
C ALA A 20 -25.05 -7.68 1.47
N PHE A 21 -23.98 -6.89 1.34
CA PHE A 21 -24.03 -5.60 0.62
C PHE A 21 -23.83 -5.72 -0.91
N ILE A 22 -23.26 -6.84 -1.37
CA ILE A 22 -22.84 -7.01 -2.78
C ILE A 22 -24.03 -7.37 -3.69
N SER A 23 -25.10 -7.96 -3.17
CA SER A 23 -26.25 -8.41 -3.97
C SER A 23 -27.07 -7.27 -4.57
N GLY A 24 -27.24 -6.16 -3.84
CA GLY A 24 -28.02 -5.00 -4.30
C GLY A 24 -27.33 -4.23 -5.44
N MET A 25 -26.01 -4.04 -5.32
CA MET A 25 -25.19 -3.28 -6.28
C MET A 25 -25.12 -3.93 -7.66
N LEU A 26 -25.28 -5.26 -7.74
CA LEU A 26 -25.28 -6.03 -9.00
C LEU A 26 -26.54 -5.80 -9.84
N SER A 27 -27.65 -5.37 -9.23
CA SER A 27 -28.93 -5.13 -9.93
C SER A 27 -29.02 -3.75 -10.58
N GLU A 28 -28.29 -2.76 -10.06
CA GLU A 28 -28.28 -1.38 -10.57
C GLU A 28 -27.29 -1.15 -11.72
N LEU A 29 -26.18 -1.90 -11.73
CA LEU A 29 -25.13 -1.82 -12.75
C LEU A 29 -25.55 -2.35 -14.13
N ASP A 30 -26.63 -3.14 -14.22
CA ASP A 30 -27.12 -3.69 -15.49
C ASP A 30 -28.04 -2.70 -16.25
N ARG A 31 -28.47 -1.60 -15.61
CA ARG A 31 -29.49 -0.69 -16.17
C ARG A 31 -28.99 0.61 -16.80
N THR A 32 -27.71 0.97 -16.65
CA THR A 32 -27.24 2.35 -16.96
C THR A 32 -26.16 2.45 -18.04
N TRP A 33 -25.89 1.38 -18.79
CA TRP A 33 -24.77 1.31 -19.75
C TRP A 33 -24.86 2.21 -21.00
N ASP A 34 -26.01 2.81 -21.32
CA ASP A 34 -26.24 3.51 -22.61
C ASP A 34 -26.49 5.03 -22.53
N ARG A 35 -26.05 5.74 -21.48
CA ARG A 35 -26.09 7.22 -21.47
C ARG A 35 -24.74 7.85 -21.16
N ALA A 36 -24.45 8.95 -21.87
CA ALA A 36 -23.26 9.78 -21.69
C ALA A 36 -23.00 10.07 -20.20
N PRO A 37 -21.72 10.15 -19.77
CA PRO A 37 -21.37 10.22 -18.37
C PRO A 37 -22.03 11.45 -17.72
N PRO A 38 -22.74 11.29 -16.58
CA PRO A 38 -23.42 12.40 -15.92
C PRO A 38 -22.46 13.54 -15.52
N VAL A 39 -22.99 14.76 -15.40
CA VAL A 39 -22.24 15.98 -15.05
C VAL A 39 -21.46 15.87 -13.72
N SER A 40 -21.75 14.86 -12.89
CA SER A 40 -21.01 14.49 -11.67
C SER A 40 -19.55 14.08 -11.89
N TRP A 41 -19.18 13.59 -13.08
CA TRP A 41 -17.81 13.13 -13.37
C TRP A 41 -16.78 14.27 -13.47
N ARG A 42 -17.18 15.49 -13.86
CA ARG A 42 -16.30 16.68 -13.82
C ARG A 42 -16.08 17.22 -12.41
N ARG A 43 -16.96 16.89 -11.46
CA ARG A 43 -16.88 17.34 -10.06
C ARG A 43 -16.00 16.43 -9.18
N MET A 44 -15.61 15.26 -9.68
CA MET A 44 -14.69 14.31 -8.99
C MET A 44 -13.19 14.64 -9.16
N GLN A 45 -12.82 15.64 -9.98
CA GLN A 45 -11.44 16.16 -10.05
C GLN A 45 -11.18 17.31 -9.07
N SER A 46 -12.18 17.70 -8.29
CA SER A 46 -12.09 18.72 -7.24
C SER A 46 -12.93 18.26 -6.03
N GLY A 47 -12.53 17.15 -5.42
CA GLY A 47 -12.99 16.77 -4.09
C GLY A 47 -12.27 17.60 -3.01
N PRO A 48 -12.82 17.74 -1.79
CA PRO A 48 -12.13 18.43 -0.72
C PRO A 48 -10.79 17.73 -0.48
N SER A 49 -9.72 18.52 -0.27
CA SER A 49 -8.46 18.00 0.25
C SER A 49 -8.76 17.40 1.62
N TYR A 50 -9.01 16.09 1.68
CA TYR A 50 -8.93 15.37 2.94
C TYR A 50 -7.44 15.21 3.22
N ASP A 51 -6.94 15.99 4.17
CA ASP A 51 -5.59 15.83 4.69
C ASP A 51 -5.41 14.36 5.08
N ARG A 52 -4.34 13.72 4.63
CA ARG A 52 -4.08 12.28 4.84
C ARG A 52 -3.41 11.98 6.17
N TYR A 53 -3.53 12.87 7.14
CA TYR A 53 -2.82 12.79 8.41
C TYR A 53 -3.67 13.41 9.51
N GLY A 54 -3.48 12.93 10.74
CA GLY A 54 -4.13 13.52 11.90
C GLY A 54 -3.43 14.77 12.43
N TRP A 55 -2.10 14.83 12.30
CA TRP A 55 -1.30 15.98 12.67
C TRP A 55 -0.07 16.11 11.77
N GLN A 56 0.30 17.34 11.41
CA GLN A 56 1.60 17.66 10.83
C GLN A 56 2.08 19.01 11.37
N SER A 57 3.36 19.07 11.76
CA SER A 57 4.09 20.30 12.04
C SER A 57 5.60 20.01 12.05
N ASP A 58 6.41 21.07 12.15
CA ASP A 58 7.79 20.91 12.62
C ASP A 58 7.82 20.41 14.09
N LEU A 59 8.99 19.92 14.55
CA LEU A 59 9.15 19.35 15.88
C LEU A 59 9.05 20.42 16.96
N GLU A 60 9.55 21.64 16.72
CA GLU A 60 9.43 22.75 17.69
C GLU A 60 7.96 23.08 17.98
N THR A 61 7.14 23.16 16.94
CA THR A 61 5.70 23.40 17.06
C THR A 61 5.01 22.20 17.69
N PHE A 62 5.37 20.98 17.28
CA PHE A 62 4.79 19.76 17.87
C PHE A 62 5.08 19.67 19.36
N SER A 63 6.32 19.94 19.77
CA SER A 63 6.81 19.78 21.14
C SER A 63 6.24 20.81 22.11
N ARG A 64 5.85 21.99 21.61
CA ARG A 64 5.22 23.07 22.39
C ARG A 64 3.70 23.09 22.34
N SER A 65 3.10 22.37 21.38
CA SER A 65 1.64 22.28 21.26
C SER A 65 1.02 21.61 22.49
N GLU A 66 -0.15 22.07 22.93
CA GLU A 66 -0.85 21.41 24.02
C GLU A 66 -1.24 19.97 23.61
N PRO A 67 -0.92 18.92 24.42
CA PRO A 67 -1.20 17.53 24.06
C PRO A 67 -2.66 17.28 23.68
N ARG A 68 -3.57 17.98 24.37
CA ARG A 68 -5.02 17.91 24.12
C ARG A 68 -5.39 18.41 22.73
N VAL A 69 -4.73 19.45 22.21
CA VAL A 69 -4.99 20.00 20.87
C VAL A 69 -4.57 19.00 19.81
N VAL A 70 -3.37 18.41 19.96
CA VAL A 70 -2.88 17.36 19.05
C VAL A 70 -3.86 16.19 19.03
N ARG A 71 -4.21 15.65 20.20
CA ARG A 71 -5.16 14.53 20.33
C ARG A 71 -6.52 14.84 19.71
N LEU A 72 -7.06 16.05 19.92
CA LEU A 72 -8.34 16.43 19.32
C LEU A 72 -8.28 16.44 17.79
N LYS A 73 -7.16 16.87 17.18
CA LYS A 73 -6.99 16.76 15.73
C LYS A 73 -6.92 15.30 15.26
N LEU A 74 -6.17 14.44 15.97
CA LEU A 74 -6.14 13.00 15.67
C LEU A 74 -7.53 12.37 15.73
N GLN A 75 -8.33 12.73 16.74
CA GLN A 75 -9.69 12.22 16.92
C GLN A 75 -10.67 12.75 15.86
N GLN A 76 -10.47 13.98 15.37
CA GLN A 76 -11.25 14.51 14.25
C GLN A 76 -10.92 13.79 12.94
N PHE A 77 -9.65 13.42 12.75
CA PHE A 77 -9.18 12.69 11.57
C PHE A 77 -9.63 11.22 11.59
N VAL A 78 -9.38 10.51 12.69
CA VAL A 78 -9.82 9.12 12.89
C VAL A 78 -11.19 9.13 13.59
N ALA A 79 -12.24 9.40 12.81
CA ALA A 79 -13.59 9.60 13.33
C ALA A 79 -14.18 8.39 14.08
N ASP A 80 -13.67 7.18 13.81
CA ASP A 80 -14.08 5.92 14.44
C ASP A 80 -13.08 5.42 15.52
N ALA A 81 -12.20 6.30 16.02
CA ALA A 81 -11.23 5.97 17.05
C ALA A 81 -11.88 5.36 18.30
N SER A 82 -11.39 4.20 18.73
CA SER A 82 -11.88 3.53 19.93
C SER A 82 -11.44 4.27 21.21
N PRO A 83 -12.13 4.06 22.35
CA PRO A 83 -11.68 4.59 23.63
C PRO A 83 -10.25 4.17 23.99
N GLU A 84 -9.82 2.97 23.58
CA GLU A 84 -8.46 2.47 23.74
C GLU A 84 -7.45 3.28 22.92
N GLN A 85 -7.80 3.62 21.67
CA GLN A 85 -6.95 4.43 20.80
C GLN A 85 -6.82 5.87 21.32
N VAL A 86 -7.91 6.48 21.78
CA VAL A 86 -7.87 7.79 22.43
C VAL A 86 -6.99 7.77 23.68
N ARG A 87 -7.11 6.74 24.52
CA ARG A 87 -6.23 6.56 25.70
C ARG A 87 -4.77 6.35 25.30
N ALA A 88 -4.51 5.64 24.20
CA ALA A 88 -3.16 5.45 23.70
C ALA A 88 -2.53 6.79 23.28
N TRP A 89 -3.27 7.66 22.59
CA TRP A 89 -2.81 9.01 22.25
C TRP A 89 -2.61 9.91 23.47
N ASP A 90 -3.55 9.92 24.43
CA ASP A 90 -3.41 10.68 25.68
C ASP A 90 -2.15 10.27 26.47
N GLN A 91 -1.76 9.00 26.38
CA GLN A 91 -0.53 8.49 27.00
C GLN A 91 0.72 8.75 26.16
N SER A 92 0.64 8.66 24.82
CA SER A 92 1.81 8.73 23.96
C SER A 92 2.28 10.13 23.65
N ILE A 93 1.37 11.05 23.37
CA ILE A 93 1.69 12.42 22.93
C ILE A 93 2.59 13.15 23.95
N PRO A 94 2.32 13.14 25.27
CA PRO A 94 3.11 13.92 26.22
C PRO A 94 4.58 13.48 26.30
N TRP A 95 4.87 12.18 26.29
CA TRP A 95 6.25 11.72 26.30
C TRP A 95 6.90 11.86 24.93
N LEU A 96 6.18 11.65 23.81
CA LEU A 96 6.72 11.92 22.47
C LEU A 96 7.20 13.37 22.35
N GLN A 97 6.38 14.33 22.81
CA GLN A 97 6.75 15.74 22.83
C GLN A 97 7.95 16.03 23.73
N ARG A 98 8.11 15.29 24.84
CA ARG A 98 9.31 15.39 25.69
C ARG A 98 10.55 14.93 24.94
N GLU A 99 10.52 13.76 24.31
CA GLU A 99 11.67 13.24 23.55
C GLU A 99 12.03 14.16 22.36
N CYS A 100 11.04 14.82 21.74
CA CYS A 100 11.30 15.84 20.72
C CYS A 100 12.07 17.03 21.30
N ARG A 101 11.73 17.50 22.52
CA ARG A 101 12.49 18.58 23.19
C ARG A 101 13.90 18.14 23.57
N GLU A 102 14.09 16.90 24.02
CA GLU A 102 15.43 16.37 24.31
C GLU A 102 16.27 16.28 23.02
N LEU A 103 15.65 15.91 21.89
CA LEU A 103 16.30 15.93 20.59
C LEU A 103 16.67 17.35 20.13
N GLU A 104 15.81 18.36 20.34
CA GLU A 104 16.12 19.78 20.06
C GLU A 104 17.36 20.28 20.83
N VAL A 105 17.59 19.76 22.04
CA VAL A 105 18.78 20.09 22.84
C VAL A 105 20.05 19.45 22.29
N ARG A 106 19.94 18.25 21.70
CA ARG A 106 21.07 17.48 21.16
C ARG A 106 21.45 17.92 19.75
N ASP A 107 20.44 18.22 18.93
CA ASP A 107 20.59 18.58 17.53
C ASP A 107 19.89 19.92 17.27
N ALA A 108 20.68 20.96 17.03
CA ALA A 108 20.19 22.32 16.81
C ALA A 108 19.23 22.45 15.61
N ALA A 109 19.28 21.53 14.65
CA ALA A 109 18.37 21.54 13.51
C ALA A 109 17.11 20.68 13.71
N ALA A 110 17.02 19.95 14.83
CA ALA A 110 15.88 19.09 15.07
C ALA A 110 14.56 19.85 15.19
N GLY A 111 14.60 21.13 15.59
CA GLY A 111 13.42 22.00 15.57
C GLY A 111 12.75 22.09 14.19
N GLU A 112 13.53 21.98 13.11
CA GLU A 112 13.06 22.02 11.72
C GLU A 112 12.56 20.66 11.20
N TYR A 113 12.82 19.56 11.93
CA TYR A 113 12.33 18.23 11.53
C TYR A 113 10.82 18.21 11.57
N THR A 114 10.19 17.38 10.74
CA THR A 114 8.72 17.33 10.66
C THR A 114 8.19 16.08 11.33
N ALA A 115 7.24 16.24 12.26
CA ALA A 115 6.42 15.15 12.75
C ALA A 115 5.08 15.07 12.00
N ILE A 116 4.74 13.88 11.52
CA ILE A 116 3.45 13.55 10.92
C ILE A 116 2.85 12.39 11.72
N LEU A 117 1.65 12.56 12.27
CA LEU A 117 0.98 11.52 13.05
C LEU A 117 -0.24 10.97 12.31
N GLU A 118 -0.49 9.67 12.50
CA GLU A 118 -1.61 8.95 11.88
C GLU A 118 -1.66 9.17 10.37
N TYR A 119 -0.53 8.99 9.68
CA TYR A 119 -0.46 9.18 8.23
C TYR A 119 -1.17 8.02 7.51
N GLU A 120 -2.23 8.32 6.77
CA GLU A 120 -2.93 7.34 5.93
C GLU A 120 -2.14 7.07 4.66
N LEU A 121 -1.53 5.88 4.63
CA LEU A 121 -0.82 5.39 3.45
C LEU A 121 -1.80 5.37 2.26
N PRO A 122 -1.48 6.06 1.15
CA PRO A 122 -2.40 6.10 0.02
C PRO A 122 -2.75 4.70 -0.47
N ARG A 123 -4.07 4.43 -0.51
CA ARG A 123 -4.66 3.16 -1.03
C ARG A 123 -4.43 1.96 -0.11
N ASP A 124 -4.07 2.22 1.14
CA ASP A 124 -4.03 1.26 2.23
C ASP A 124 -4.79 1.87 3.43
N SER A 125 -5.54 1.08 4.17
CA SER A 125 -6.23 1.59 5.36
C SER A 125 -5.30 1.67 6.58
N ARG A 126 -4.06 1.16 6.45
CA ARG A 126 -3.07 1.20 7.51
C ARG A 126 -2.46 2.60 7.67
N ARG A 127 -2.11 2.92 8.91
CA ARG A 127 -1.51 4.20 9.32
C ARG A 127 -0.29 3.92 10.20
N PRO A 128 0.89 4.43 9.86
CA PRO A 128 1.98 4.55 10.82
C PRO A 128 1.56 5.54 11.92
N ASP A 129 1.90 5.23 13.17
CA ASP A 129 1.54 6.08 14.29
C ASP A 129 2.22 7.45 14.20
N VAL A 130 3.54 7.45 13.92
CA VAL A 130 4.34 8.67 13.73
C VAL A 130 5.36 8.47 12.60
N ILE A 131 5.54 9.49 11.77
CA ILE A 131 6.64 9.62 10.82
C ILE A 131 7.42 10.86 11.21
N VAL A 132 8.74 10.73 11.34
CA VAL A 132 9.66 11.86 11.52
C VAL A 132 10.48 12.02 10.25
N LEU A 133 10.38 13.20 9.63
CA LEU A 133 11.19 13.59 8.49
C LEU A 133 12.38 14.39 9.00
N GLU A 134 13.56 13.80 8.85
CA GLU A 134 14.84 14.34 9.33
C GLU A 134 15.75 14.63 8.12
N ARG A 135 16.99 15.04 8.40
CA ARG A 135 18.00 15.20 7.34
C ARG A 135 18.37 13.84 6.74
N GLY A 136 18.05 13.66 5.45
CA GLY A 136 18.38 12.46 4.69
C GLY A 136 17.70 11.15 5.15
N CYS A 137 16.87 11.19 6.18
CA CYS A 137 16.28 10.01 6.82
C CYS A 137 14.78 10.21 7.10
N VAL A 138 14.01 9.13 6.93
CA VAL A 138 12.60 9.05 7.32
C VAL A 138 12.48 7.98 8.40
N ALA A 139 12.22 8.38 9.64
CA ALA A 139 11.93 7.44 10.71
C ALA A 139 10.43 7.15 10.76
N VAL A 140 10.07 5.86 10.75
CA VAL A 140 8.68 5.40 10.79
C VAL A 140 8.45 4.66 12.09
N LEU A 141 7.67 5.26 12.99
CA LEU A 141 7.51 4.80 14.36
C LEU A 141 6.17 4.08 14.51
N GLU A 142 6.23 2.90 15.10
CA GLU A 142 5.08 2.16 15.61
C GLU A 142 5.16 2.15 17.15
N LEU A 143 4.08 2.55 17.81
CA LEU A 143 4.00 2.69 19.26
C LEU A 143 3.17 1.55 19.84
N LYS A 144 3.79 0.73 20.69
CA LYS A 144 3.07 -0.32 21.44
C LYS A 144 3.21 -0.11 22.94
N GLY A 145 2.09 -0.04 23.64
CA GLY A 145 2.03 -0.02 25.11
C GLY A 145 2.45 -1.34 25.78
N THR A 146 3.01 -2.30 25.04
CA THR A 146 3.44 -3.60 25.52
C THR A 146 4.84 -3.55 26.15
N LEU A 147 5.17 -4.55 26.97
CA LEU A 147 6.51 -4.68 27.56
C LEU A 147 7.53 -5.24 26.57
N HIS A 148 7.07 -6.00 25.57
CA HIS A 148 7.93 -6.68 24.61
C HIS A 148 7.49 -6.42 23.18
N ALA A 149 8.46 -6.43 22.27
CA ALA A 149 8.23 -6.40 20.83
C ALA A 149 7.65 -7.73 20.37
N SER A 150 6.40 -7.73 19.93
CA SER A 150 5.78 -8.89 19.29
C SER A 150 6.21 -9.00 17.83
N ARG A 151 6.19 -10.21 17.27
CA ARG A 151 6.51 -10.42 15.85
C ARG A 151 5.60 -9.60 14.93
N ALA A 152 4.31 -9.53 15.26
CA ALA A 152 3.34 -8.73 14.51
C ALA A 152 3.67 -7.23 14.50
N ALA A 153 4.14 -6.67 15.63
CA ALA A 153 4.53 -5.26 15.70
C ALA A 153 5.80 -4.97 14.89
N LEU A 154 6.77 -5.89 14.92
CA LEU A 154 7.97 -5.80 14.08
C LEU A 154 7.61 -5.85 12.58
N ASP A 155 6.79 -6.82 12.18
CA ASP A 155 6.36 -6.98 10.79
C ASP A 155 5.53 -5.76 10.32
N GLN A 156 4.76 -5.12 11.21
CA GLN A 156 4.00 -3.90 10.92
C GLN A 156 4.93 -2.70 10.67
N ALA A 157 5.84 -2.40 11.60
CA ALA A 157 6.80 -1.30 11.46
C ALA A 157 7.67 -1.47 10.20
N LEU A 158 8.20 -2.68 10.00
CA LEU A 158 8.98 -3.02 8.81
C LEU A 158 8.16 -2.88 7.52
N GLY A 159 6.89 -3.30 7.56
CA GLY A 159 5.95 -3.17 6.45
C GLY A 159 5.77 -1.71 6.02
N TYR A 160 5.60 -0.80 6.97
CA TYR A 160 5.47 0.63 6.68
C TYR A 160 6.72 1.22 6.07
N ALA A 161 7.90 0.97 6.67
CA ALA A 161 9.15 1.48 6.15
C ALA A 161 9.42 0.96 4.72
N ARG A 162 9.16 -0.33 4.47
CA ARG A 162 9.31 -0.92 3.15
C ARG A 162 8.38 -0.27 2.11
N ASP A 163 7.12 -0.07 2.47
CA ASP A 163 6.14 0.46 1.53
C ASP A 163 6.43 1.95 1.24
N LEU A 164 6.81 2.75 2.24
CA LEU A 164 7.27 4.13 2.03
C LEU A 164 8.54 4.19 1.17
N ALA A 165 9.56 3.37 1.46
CA ALA A 165 10.79 3.34 0.66
C ALA A 165 10.55 2.94 -0.81
N ALA A 166 9.60 2.03 -1.05
CA ALA A 166 9.33 1.50 -2.38
C ALA A 166 8.42 2.41 -3.21
N TYR A 167 7.50 3.14 -2.58
CA TYR A 167 6.40 3.80 -3.28
C TYR A 167 6.32 5.30 -3.03
N HIS A 168 6.99 5.84 -2.03
CA HIS A 168 6.92 7.26 -1.74
C HIS A 168 8.06 8.02 -2.44
N ALA A 169 7.73 8.93 -3.35
CA ALA A 169 8.68 9.72 -4.13
C ALA A 169 9.61 10.55 -3.23
N ALA A 170 9.09 11.15 -2.16
CA ALA A 170 9.89 11.87 -1.19
C ALA A 170 10.82 10.96 -0.33
N CYS A 171 10.66 9.64 -0.42
CA CYS A 171 11.58 8.67 0.19
C CYS A 171 12.60 8.12 -0.81
N ALA A 172 12.48 8.44 -2.10
CA ALA A 172 13.41 7.95 -3.11
C ALA A 172 14.81 8.51 -2.86
N GLY A 173 15.78 7.63 -2.62
CA GLY A 173 17.16 8.02 -2.29
C GLY A 173 17.40 8.35 -0.81
N HIS A 174 16.36 8.31 0.04
CA HIS A 174 16.48 8.51 1.48
C HIS A 174 16.40 7.18 2.24
N ARG A 175 17.06 7.12 3.40
CA ARG A 175 16.97 5.95 4.28
C ARG A 175 15.63 5.99 5.01
N VAL A 176 14.78 4.97 4.82
CA VAL A 176 13.54 4.81 5.60
C VAL A 176 13.77 3.79 6.70
N THR A 177 13.70 4.23 7.95
CA THR A 177 14.09 3.45 9.12
C THR A 177 12.87 3.07 9.96
N PRO A 178 12.51 1.78 10.09
CA PRO A 178 11.43 1.36 10.97
C PRO A 178 11.89 1.35 12.44
N VAL A 179 11.06 1.95 13.29
CA VAL A 179 11.28 2.08 14.73
C VAL A 179 10.06 1.53 15.46
N LEU A 180 10.28 0.66 16.44
CA LEU A 180 9.24 0.12 17.30
C LEU A 180 9.49 0.54 18.76
N LEU A 181 8.52 1.25 19.32
CA LEU A 181 8.56 1.72 20.71
C LEU A 181 7.82 0.76 21.63
N VAL A 182 8.51 0.24 22.65
CA VAL A 182 7.94 -0.63 23.69
C VAL A 182 8.42 -0.22 25.09
N ARG A 183 7.59 -0.41 26.12
CA ARG A 183 7.84 0.15 27.47
C ARG A 183 9.04 -0.44 28.21
N CYS A 184 9.46 -1.66 27.91
CA CYS A 184 10.52 -2.36 28.65
C CYS A 184 11.78 -2.58 27.81
N ALA A 185 11.91 -1.89 26.67
CA ALA A 185 13.15 -1.89 25.92
C ALA A 185 14.23 -1.14 26.70
N ALA A 186 15.49 -1.30 26.28
CA ALA A 186 16.56 -0.44 26.77
C ALA A 186 16.43 0.95 26.13
N SER A 187 16.91 1.99 26.83
CA SER A 187 17.09 3.33 26.25
C SER A 187 18.05 3.29 25.05
N GLN A 188 19.01 2.35 25.05
CA GLN A 188 19.78 2.08 23.84
C GLN A 188 18.96 1.22 22.88
N ALA A 189 18.65 1.77 21.71
CA ALA A 189 17.96 1.02 20.66
C ALA A 189 18.73 -0.25 20.25
N VAL A 190 18.00 -1.35 20.11
CA VAL A 190 18.53 -2.65 19.64
C VAL A 190 17.86 -3.00 18.33
N GLU A 191 18.65 -3.33 17.32
CA GLU A 191 18.11 -3.81 16.05
C GLU A 191 17.64 -5.27 16.17
N ARG A 192 16.40 -5.53 15.73
CA ARG A 192 15.81 -6.88 15.66
C ARG A 192 15.07 -7.02 14.34
N ASP A 193 15.46 -7.99 13.53
CA ASP A 193 14.83 -8.27 12.22
C ASP A 193 14.75 -7.02 11.30
N GLY A 194 15.76 -6.13 11.36
CA GLY A 194 15.80 -4.89 10.58
C GLY A 194 14.94 -3.75 11.14
N VAL A 195 14.42 -3.88 12.37
CA VAL A 195 13.66 -2.84 13.09
C VAL A 195 14.42 -2.40 14.33
N HIS A 196 14.53 -1.08 14.55
CA HIS A 196 15.09 -0.55 15.79
C HIS A 196 14.03 -0.62 16.88
N VAL A 197 14.28 -1.42 17.93
CA VAL A 197 13.41 -1.52 19.10
C VAL A 197 14.01 -0.70 20.23
N VAL A 198 13.25 0.26 20.75
CA VAL A 198 13.73 1.21 21.77
C VAL A 198 12.64 1.56 22.77
N ALA A 199 13.03 1.92 23.98
CA ALA A 199 12.10 2.51 24.95
C ALA A 199 11.84 3.99 24.62
N PRO A 200 10.72 4.56 25.09
CA PRO A 200 10.43 5.98 24.93
C PRO A 200 11.62 6.89 25.24
N GLU A 201 12.32 6.65 26.34
CA GLU A 201 13.45 7.46 26.84
C GLU A 201 14.74 7.34 26.01
N GLY A 202 14.72 6.51 24.96
CA GLY A 202 15.85 6.33 24.05
C GLY A 202 15.58 6.84 22.64
N LEU A 203 14.40 7.41 22.40
CA LEU A 203 13.98 7.83 21.08
C LEU A 203 14.81 9.00 20.58
N ASP A 204 15.02 10.02 21.42
CA ASP A 204 15.86 11.19 21.13
C ASP A 204 17.25 10.78 20.60
N SER A 205 17.92 9.90 21.31
CA SER A 205 19.27 9.41 21.03
C SER A 205 19.30 8.49 19.80
N LEU A 206 18.19 7.83 19.47
CA LEU A 206 18.06 7.08 18.24
C LEU A 206 17.92 8.01 17.04
N LEU A 207 16.99 8.98 17.10
CA LEU A 207 16.74 9.95 16.03
C LEU A 207 18.00 10.77 15.73
N GLU A 208 18.70 11.26 16.75
CA GLU A 208 20.01 11.93 16.61
C GLU A 208 21.01 11.08 15.80
N ARG A 209 21.10 9.78 16.07
CA ARG A 209 22.02 8.87 15.35
C ARG A 209 21.55 8.51 13.94
N LEU A 210 20.26 8.64 13.64
CA LEU A 210 19.70 8.34 12.32
C LEU A 210 19.83 9.52 11.37
N SER A 211 19.88 10.74 11.90
CA SER A 211 20.05 11.97 11.13
C SER A 211 21.37 11.97 10.35
N LEU A 212 21.30 12.34 9.07
CA LEU A 212 22.46 12.51 8.20
C LEU A 212 22.76 14.01 8.10
N HIS A 213 23.63 14.52 8.98
CA HIS A 213 23.86 15.97 9.12
C HIS A 213 24.27 16.72 7.84
N ASP A 214 24.86 16.02 6.86
CA ASP A 214 25.29 16.59 5.57
C ASP A 214 24.18 16.60 4.50
N GLU A 215 23.03 15.99 4.77
CA GLU A 215 21.90 15.89 3.84
C GLU A 215 20.86 16.98 4.07
N ALA A 216 20.10 17.29 3.02
CA ALA A 216 18.99 18.24 3.10
C ALA A 216 17.82 17.67 3.93
N LEU A 217 17.04 18.58 4.52
CA LEU A 217 15.78 18.24 5.17
C LEU A 217 14.77 17.74 4.13
N ILE A 218 14.05 16.67 4.47
CA ILE A 218 12.93 16.20 3.64
C ILE A 218 11.74 17.14 3.84
N SER A 219 11.36 17.82 2.76
CA SER A 219 10.24 18.77 2.73
C SER A 219 8.91 18.07 3.02
N ALA A 220 8.25 18.47 4.11
CA ALA A 220 6.92 17.97 4.46
C ALA A 220 5.88 18.30 3.38
N ALA A 221 6.00 19.47 2.74
CA ALA A 221 5.12 19.89 1.66
C ALA A 221 5.25 18.96 0.44
N ASP A 222 6.47 18.53 0.10
CA ASP A 222 6.70 17.54 -0.95
C ASP A 222 6.25 16.15 -0.51
N PHE A 223 6.49 15.78 0.75
CA PHE A 223 6.07 14.49 1.27
C PHE A 223 4.55 14.32 1.19
N LEU A 224 3.79 15.36 1.52
CA LEU A 224 2.32 15.30 1.61
C LEU A 224 1.60 15.56 0.28
N LYS A 225 2.30 15.75 -0.84
CA LYS A 225 1.62 15.96 -2.13
C LYS A 225 0.75 14.75 -2.49
N PRO A 226 -0.44 14.97 -3.10
CA PRO A 226 -1.36 13.89 -3.46
C PRO A 226 -0.77 12.81 -4.37
N ASP A 227 0.26 13.15 -5.15
CA ASP A 227 0.95 12.29 -6.12
C ASP A 227 2.30 11.75 -5.60
N SER A 228 2.72 12.11 -4.39
CA SER A 228 3.99 11.64 -3.80
C SER A 228 4.01 10.15 -3.50
N TYR A 229 2.86 9.48 -3.46
CA TYR A 229 2.82 8.03 -3.40
C TYR A 229 2.62 7.46 -4.80
N ALA A 230 3.71 6.98 -5.39
CA ALA A 230 3.78 6.43 -6.72
C ALA A 230 2.84 5.22 -6.88
N PRO A 231 2.11 5.12 -8.00
CA PRO A 231 1.46 3.88 -8.37
C PRO A 231 2.52 2.80 -8.63
N LEU A 232 2.59 1.77 -7.76
CA LEU A 232 3.42 0.55 -7.85
C LEU A 232 4.28 0.46 -9.14
N PRO A 233 5.45 1.15 -9.20
CA PRO A 233 6.24 1.27 -10.42
C PRO A 233 6.65 -0.09 -10.99
N THR A 234 6.88 -1.06 -10.11
CA THR A 234 7.28 -2.43 -10.44
C THR A 234 6.21 -3.22 -11.19
N ILE A 235 4.93 -2.99 -10.92
CA ILE A 235 3.85 -3.71 -11.62
C ILE A 235 3.58 -3.06 -12.98
N VAL A 236 3.66 -1.73 -13.06
CA VAL A 236 3.45 -0.98 -14.29
C VAL A 236 4.61 -1.17 -15.26
N GLN A 237 5.85 -1.16 -14.76
CA GLN A 237 7.04 -1.50 -15.53
C GLN A 237 7.02 -2.97 -15.95
N ALA A 238 6.76 -3.91 -15.03
CA ALA A 238 6.62 -5.32 -15.39
C ALA A 238 5.52 -5.55 -16.43
N ALA A 239 4.39 -4.84 -16.33
CA ALA A 239 3.35 -4.88 -17.34
C ALA A 239 3.84 -4.30 -18.67
N ARG A 240 4.45 -3.12 -18.70
CA ARG A 240 4.98 -2.51 -19.93
C ARG A 240 6.08 -3.35 -20.59
N GLU A 241 7.01 -3.88 -19.83
CA GLU A 241 8.15 -4.66 -20.32
C GLU A 241 7.72 -6.07 -20.80
N LEU A 242 6.71 -6.69 -20.17
CA LEU A 242 6.06 -7.91 -20.66
C LEU A 242 5.39 -7.68 -22.03
N PHE A 243 4.85 -6.48 -22.25
CA PHE A 243 4.17 -6.10 -23.49
C PHE A 243 5.13 -5.64 -24.60
N GLU A 244 6.24 -4.98 -24.26
CA GLU A 244 7.25 -4.53 -25.23
C GLU A 244 8.19 -5.65 -25.74
N ARG A 245 7.97 -6.91 -25.32
CA ARG A 245 8.84 -8.06 -25.64
C ARG A 245 10.32 -7.85 -25.27
N ARG A 246 10.63 -6.95 -24.33
CA ARG A 246 12.00 -6.76 -23.85
C ARG A 246 12.34 -7.85 -22.84
N GLU A 247 13.54 -8.41 -22.94
CA GLU A 247 14.03 -9.34 -21.91
C GLU A 247 14.30 -8.56 -20.63
N LEU A 248 13.58 -8.92 -19.58
CA LEU A 248 13.70 -8.32 -18.25
C LEU A 248 14.94 -8.87 -17.52
N PRO A 249 15.99 -8.06 -17.26
CA PRO A 249 17.24 -8.56 -16.67
C PRO A 249 17.03 -9.14 -15.26
N MET A 250 16.10 -8.56 -14.49
CA MET A 250 15.79 -8.95 -13.10
C MET A 250 14.91 -10.21 -12.97
N ILE A 251 14.34 -10.73 -14.06
CA ILE A 251 13.27 -11.76 -14.02
C ILE A 251 13.75 -13.18 -14.31
N LYS A 252 15.03 -13.43 -14.64
CA LYS A 252 15.47 -14.83 -14.84
C LYS A 252 15.31 -15.71 -13.58
N ARG A 253 15.52 -15.15 -12.39
CA ARG A 253 15.35 -15.88 -11.11
C ARG A 253 13.90 -15.99 -10.66
N ALA A 254 13.12 -14.90 -10.77
CA ALA A 254 11.71 -14.88 -10.35
C ALA A 254 10.83 -15.75 -11.27
N ARG A 255 11.10 -15.75 -12.59
CA ARG A 255 10.36 -16.56 -13.58
C ARG A 255 10.58 -18.06 -13.37
N ALA A 256 11.83 -18.48 -13.17
CA ALA A 256 12.15 -19.87 -12.87
C ALA A 256 11.45 -20.39 -11.60
N ALA A 257 11.24 -19.52 -10.60
CA ALA A 257 10.50 -19.87 -9.38
C ALA A 257 8.97 -19.95 -9.59
N THR A 258 8.42 -19.21 -10.56
CA THR A 258 6.97 -19.13 -10.81
C THR A 258 6.48 -20.01 -11.97
N ASP A 259 7.36 -20.46 -12.86
CA ASP A 259 7.02 -21.27 -14.04
C ASP A 259 6.28 -22.58 -13.69
N PRO A 260 6.63 -23.33 -12.62
CA PRO A 260 5.88 -24.52 -12.25
C PRO A 260 4.41 -24.22 -11.91
N ALA A 261 4.16 -23.12 -11.18
CA ALA A 261 2.81 -22.69 -10.85
C ALA A 261 2.06 -22.24 -12.12
N LEU A 262 2.72 -21.48 -13.00
CA LEU A 262 2.12 -21.02 -14.25
C LEU A 262 1.70 -22.20 -15.15
N GLN A 263 2.57 -23.20 -15.31
CA GLN A 263 2.31 -24.39 -16.11
C GLN A 263 1.17 -25.22 -15.51
N TYR A 264 1.16 -25.43 -14.20
CA TYR A 264 0.14 -26.20 -13.52
C TYR A 264 -1.25 -25.55 -13.64
N ILE A 265 -1.33 -24.23 -13.41
CA ILE A 265 -2.58 -23.50 -13.53
C ILE A 265 -3.07 -23.48 -14.98
N SER A 266 -2.17 -23.35 -15.96
CA SER A 266 -2.52 -23.44 -17.38
C SER A 266 -3.07 -24.82 -17.76
N ALA A 267 -2.51 -25.91 -17.21
CA ALA A 267 -3.02 -27.26 -17.42
C ALA A 267 -4.43 -27.43 -16.84
N ILE A 268 -4.67 -26.95 -15.61
CA ILE A 268 -6.00 -26.95 -14.98
C ILE A 268 -7.01 -26.19 -15.83
N ALA A 269 -6.64 -25.01 -16.35
CA ALA A 269 -7.53 -24.20 -17.17
C ALA A 269 -7.91 -24.89 -18.49
N ARG A 270 -6.95 -25.53 -19.17
CA ARG A 270 -7.22 -26.31 -20.39
C ARG A 270 -8.11 -27.52 -20.11
N GLU A 271 -7.87 -28.21 -19.00
CA GLU A 271 -8.68 -29.35 -18.59
C GLU A 271 -10.12 -28.92 -18.25
N ALA A 272 -10.29 -27.80 -17.54
CA ALA A 272 -11.58 -27.21 -17.23
C ALA A 272 -12.36 -26.87 -18.52
N ALA A 273 -11.69 -26.30 -19.51
CA ALA A 273 -12.27 -26.00 -20.82
C ALA A 273 -12.70 -27.28 -21.56
N ARG A 274 -11.82 -28.30 -21.61
CA ARG A 274 -12.08 -29.59 -22.28
C ARG A 274 -13.23 -30.35 -21.65
N THR A 275 -13.29 -30.39 -20.31
CA THR A 275 -14.29 -31.15 -19.54
C THR A 275 -15.55 -30.36 -19.22
N ARG A 276 -15.59 -29.07 -19.57
CA ARG A 276 -16.69 -28.15 -19.23
C ARG A 276 -16.96 -28.08 -17.73
N SER A 277 -15.91 -28.14 -16.92
CA SER A 277 -15.98 -28.08 -15.46
C SER A 277 -15.49 -26.72 -14.93
N ARG A 278 -15.82 -26.39 -13.68
CA ARG A 278 -15.41 -25.14 -13.03
C ARG A 278 -14.39 -25.45 -11.94
N HIS A 279 -13.27 -24.73 -11.96
CA HIS A 279 -12.15 -24.94 -11.05
C HIS A 279 -11.83 -23.63 -10.34
N LEU A 280 -11.67 -23.68 -9.02
CA LEU A 280 -11.12 -22.59 -8.23
C LEU A 280 -9.68 -22.94 -7.86
N VAL A 281 -8.73 -22.11 -8.29
CA VAL A 281 -7.32 -22.26 -7.97
C VAL A 281 -6.93 -21.21 -6.94
N LEU A 282 -6.41 -21.65 -5.79
CA LEU A 282 -5.86 -20.78 -4.76
C LEU A 282 -4.33 -20.85 -4.81
N LEU A 283 -3.69 -19.74 -5.20
CA LEU A 283 -2.23 -19.64 -5.27
C LEU A 283 -1.69 -18.99 -3.99
N SER A 284 -1.00 -19.77 -3.15
CA SER A 284 -0.34 -19.31 -1.93
C SER A 284 1.18 -19.14 -2.14
N GLY A 285 1.83 -18.37 -1.26
CA GLY A 285 3.28 -18.16 -1.28
C GLY A 285 3.72 -17.00 -0.38
N VAL A 286 4.98 -16.98 0.02
CA VAL A 286 5.56 -15.90 0.86
C VAL A 286 5.46 -14.52 0.17
N PRO A 287 5.45 -13.40 0.92
CA PRO A 287 5.51 -12.07 0.30
C PRO A 287 6.68 -11.95 -0.69
N GLY A 288 6.44 -11.34 -1.86
CA GLY A 288 7.46 -11.23 -2.91
C GLY A 288 7.64 -12.47 -3.80
N SER A 289 6.94 -13.59 -3.55
CA SER A 289 7.07 -14.83 -4.34
C SER A 289 6.54 -14.78 -5.79
N GLY A 290 6.15 -13.61 -6.30
CA GLY A 290 5.67 -13.46 -7.67
C GLY A 290 4.21 -13.85 -7.94
N LYS A 291 3.35 -13.99 -6.92
CA LYS A 291 1.91 -14.32 -7.10
C LYS A 291 1.18 -13.40 -8.09
N THR A 292 1.43 -12.09 -7.97
CA THR A 292 0.87 -11.08 -8.87
C THR A 292 1.37 -11.26 -10.30
N LEU A 293 2.65 -11.59 -10.47
CA LEU A 293 3.27 -11.85 -11.76
C LEU A 293 2.65 -13.08 -12.43
N VAL A 294 2.42 -14.17 -11.68
CA VAL A 294 1.71 -15.36 -12.18
C VAL A 294 0.30 -14.99 -12.67
N GLY A 295 -0.44 -14.19 -11.90
CA GLY A 295 -1.76 -13.72 -12.30
C GLY A 295 -1.75 -12.92 -13.60
N LEU A 296 -0.82 -11.97 -13.73
CA LEU A 296 -0.64 -11.15 -14.93
C LEU A 296 -0.21 -11.98 -16.14
N GLN A 297 0.69 -12.94 -15.96
CA GLN A 297 1.14 -13.83 -17.04
C GLN A 297 0.02 -14.77 -17.51
N LEU A 298 -0.82 -15.26 -16.59
CA LEU A 298 -1.95 -16.13 -16.93
C LEU A 298 -3.00 -15.41 -17.78
N VAL A 299 -3.49 -14.25 -17.32
CA VAL A 299 -4.59 -13.52 -17.99
C VAL A 299 -4.21 -12.97 -19.37
N HIS A 300 -2.91 -12.89 -19.65
CA HIS A 300 -2.36 -12.45 -20.94
C HIS A 300 -1.75 -13.59 -21.76
N ALA A 301 -1.89 -14.83 -21.34
CA ALA A 301 -1.30 -15.94 -22.07
C ALA A 301 -2.03 -16.15 -23.40
N HIS A 302 -1.30 -16.14 -24.52
CA HIS A 302 -1.86 -16.27 -25.87
C HIS A 302 -2.74 -17.52 -26.09
N TRP A 303 -2.48 -18.61 -25.37
CA TRP A 303 -3.30 -19.83 -25.47
C TRP A 303 -4.75 -19.63 -24.96
N LEU A 304 -5.03 -18.54 -24.25
CA LEU A 304 -6.40 -18.18 -23.89
C LEU A 304 -7.21 -17.72 -25.10
N ASP A 305 -6.57 -17.19 -26.15
CA ASP A 305 -7.26 -16.79 -27.37
C ASP A 305 -7.93 -18.02 -28.03
N ASP A 306 -7.27 -19.18 -27.97
CA ASP A 306 -7.80 -20.47 -28.43
C ASP A 306 -9.05 -20.94 -27.65
N LEU A 307 -9.25 -20.40 -26.43
CA LEU A 307 -10.40 -20.68 -25.58
C LEU A 307 -11.51 -19.62 -25.68
N SER A 308 -11.31 -18.59 -26.50
CA SER A 308 -12.27 -17.49 -26.67
C SER A 308 -13.53 -17.98 -27.40
N VAL A 309 -14.69 -17.79 -26.78
CA VAL A 309 -15.99 -18.09 -27.40
C VAL A 309 -16.54 -16.81 -28.06
N PRO A 310 -16.97 -16.85 -29.34
CA PRO A 310 -17.61 -15.71 -30.00
C PRO A 310 -18.89 -15.27 -29.26
N ARG A 311 -19.02 -13.97 -28.97
CA ARG A 311 -20.29 -13.41 -28.45
C ARG A 311 -21.27 -13.20 -29.61
N ALA A 312 -22.57 -13.19 -29.31
CA ALA A 312 -23.66 -13.01 -30.28
C ALA A 312 -23.60 -11.69 -31.09
N ASN A 313 -22.75 -10.75 -30.68
CA ASN A 313 -22.50 -9.45 -31.32
C ASN A 313 -21.18 -9.40 -32.12
N GLY A 314 -20.60 -10.56 -32.47
CA GLY A 314 -19.44 -10.66 -33.37
C GLY A 314 -18.11 -10.21 -32.78
N LYS A 315 -18.05 -9.83 -31.50
CA LYS A 315 -16.80 -9.49 -30.80
C LYS A 315 -16.34 -10.67 -29.93
N PRO A 316 -15.07 -11.11 -30.00
CA PRO A 316 -14.56 -12.13 -29.09
C PRO A 316 -14.64 -11.63 -27.64
N ALA A 317 -15.11 -12.49 -26.74
CA ALA A 317 -15.03 -12.22 -25.31
C ALA A 317 -13.55 -12.19 -24.89
N ALA A 318 -13.16 -11.33 -23.94
CA ALA A 318 -11.87 -11.47 -23.30
C ALA A 318 -11.84 -12.86 -22.61
N PRO A 319 -10.90 -13.75 -22.97
CA PRO A 319 -10.92 -15.13 -22.50
C PRO A 319 -10.54 -15.27 -21.02
N ALA A 320 -9.92 -14.24 -20.44
CA ALA A 320 -9.66 -14.12 -19.02
C ALA A 320 -9.92 -12.69 -18.54
N VAL A 321 -10.18 -12.56 -17.24
CA VAL A 321 -10.32 -11.28 -16.56
C VAL A 321 -9.41 -11.28 -15.33
N TYR A 322 -8.65 -10.22 -15.17
CA TYR A 322 -7.87 -9.92 -13.97
C TYR A 322 -8.69 -9.02 -13.07
N LEU A 323 -9.07 -9.56 -11.90
CA LEU A 323 -9.83 -8.83 -10.89
C LEU A 323 -8.90 -8.43 -9.74
N SER A 324 -8.91 -7.15 -9.39
CA SER A 324 -8.17 -6.64 -8.23
C SER A 324 -9.00 -5.65 -7.43
N GLY A 325 -9.00 -5.80 -6.10
CA GLY A 325 -9.57 -4.81 -5.19
C GLY A 325 -8.79 -3.48 -5.17
N ASN A 326 -7.61 -3.44 -5.80
CA ASN A 326 -6.80 -2.24 -5.95
C ASN A 326 -7.20 -1.50 -7.25
N GLY A 327 -8.31 -0.77 -7.21
CA GLY A 327 -8.85 -0.02 -8.36
C GLY A 327 -7.84 0.92 -9.04
N PRO A 328 -6.98 1.65 -8.31
CA PRO A 328 -5.92 2.43 -8.92
C PRO A 328 -4.88 1.58 -9.67
N LEU A 329 -4.52 0.40 -9.15
CA LEU A 329 -3.64 -0.53 -9.88
C LEU A 329 -4.28 -1.00 -11.18
N VAL A 330 -5.58 -1.32 -11.15
CA VAL A 330 -6.36 -1.67 -12.34
C VAL A 330 -6.33 -0.54 -13.36
N GLN A 331 -6.57 0.71 -12.95
CA GLN A 331 -6.54 1.87 -13.85
C GLN A 331 -5.17 2.10 -14.48
N VAL A 332 -4.09 1.96 -13.70
CA VAL A 332 -2.74 2.16 -14.21
C VAL A 332 -2.33 1.01 -15.12
N LEU A 333 -2.69 -0.23 -14.82
CA LEU A 333 -2.51 -1.38 -15.72
C LEU A 333 -3.31 -1.19 -17.02
N GLN A 334 -4.58 -0.80 -16.93
CA GLN A 334 -5.42 -0.50 -18.10
C GLN A 334 -4.82 0.60 -18.97
N HIS A 335 -4.25 1.65 -18.36
CA HIS A 335 -3.63 2.75 -19.08
C HIS A 335 -2.30 2.33 -19.72
N ALA A 336 -1.40 1.73 -18.93
CA ALA A 336 -0.10 1.28 -19.40
C ALA A 336 -0.18 0.21 -20.51
N LEU A 337 -1.25 -0.57 -20.55
CA LEU A 337 -1.44 -1.66 -21.52
C LEU A 337 -2.36 -1.29 -22.69
N LYS A 338 -3.01 -0.12 -22.64
CA LYS A 338 -3.68 0.48 -23.81
C LYS A 338 -2.65 0.93 -24.85
N ASP A 339 -1.51 1.46 -24.41
CA ASP A 339 -0.47 1.97 -25.31
C ASP A 339 0.33 0.84 -25.99
N GLY A 340 0.44 -0.34 -25.35
CA GLY A 340 1.14 -1.52 -25.87
C GLY A 340 0.32 -2.45 -26.78
N GLY A 341 -0.85 -2.02 -27.29
CA GLY A 341 -1.70 -2.82 -28.18
C GLY A 341 -2.48 -3.96 -27.50
N GLY A 342 -2.47 -3.99 -26.17
CA GLY A 342 -2.85 -5.14 -25.34
C GLY A 342 -4.28 -5.23 -24.86
N GLY A 343 -5.22 -4.53 -25.50
CA GLY A 343 -6.64 -4.57 -25.18
C GLY A 343 -6.94 -4.48 -23.68
N GLY A 344 -6.90 -3.28 -23.10
CA GLY A 344 -7.17 -2.99 -21.67
C GLY A 344 -8.57 -3.37 -21.14
N LYS A 345 -9.29 -4.28 -21.80
CA LYS A 345 -10.56 -4.91 -21.40
C LYS A 345 -10.37 -6.13 -20.49
N THR A 346 -9.14 -6.62 -20.34
CA THR A 346 -8.80 -7.79 -19.50
C THR A 346 -8.77 -7.46 -18.01
N PHE A 347 -8.64 -6.18 -17.64
CA PHE A 347 -8.54 -5.75 -16.24
C PHE A 347 -9.84 -5.15 -15.78
N VAL A 348 -10.38 -5.63 -14.65
CA VAL A 348 -11.65 -5.16 -14.07
C VAL A 348 -11.49 -4.91 -12.58
#